data_AF-A0A2W5V7Z4-F1
#
_entry.id   AF-A0A2W5V7Z4-F1
#
_cell.length_a   1.000
_cell.length_b   1.000
_cell.length_c   1.000
_cell.angle_alpha   90.00
_cell.angle_beta   90.00
_cell.angle_gamma   90.00
#
_symmetry.space_group_name_H-M   'P 1'
#
loop_
_entity.id
_entity.type
_entity.pdbx_description
1 polymer ?
#
loop_
_entity_poly.entity_id
_entity_poly.type
_entity_poly.pdbx_seq_one_letter_code
_entity_poly.pdbx_strand_id
1 'polypeptide(L)'
;MAGKPLKIVPPVSGVAEIYDLGRGPESTAERVQRLQAEARMLAREEVERLERDMRRLAEQARTIADGGEAYPAGIRELTGRISVDTVQRAEILQALLQRLG
;
A
#
# COMPACT_ATOMS: atom_id res chain seq x y z
N MET A 1 20.16 54.63 -29.68
CA MET A 1 18.89 53.92 -29.91
C MET A 1 19.20 52.65 -30.72
N ALA A 2 19.30 51.49 -30.09
CA ALA A 2 19.50 50.21 -30.79
C ALA A 2 18.47 49.20 -30.24
N GLY A 3 17.45 48.89 -31.03
CA GLY A 3 16.41 47.92 -30.68
C GLY A 3 16.92 46.50 -30.83
N LYS A 4 16.67 45.66 -29.82
CA LYS A 4 17.06 44.24 -29.80
C LYS A 4 16.05 43.43 -30.63
N PRO A 5 16.47 42.57 -31.57
CA PRO A 5 15.53 41.84 -32.42
C PRO A 5 14.82 40.74 -31.62
N LEU A 6 13.49 40.67 -31.77
CA LEU A 6 12.66 39.63 -31.18
C LEU A 6 12.86 38.32 -31.98
N LYS A 7 13.15 37.22 -31.27
CA LYS A 7 13.19 35.87 -31.84
C LYS A 7 11.81 35.22 -31.71
N ILE A 8 11.28 34.72 -32.82
CA ILE A 8 10.07 33.89 -32.83
C ILE A 8 10.48 32.46 -32.48
N VAL A 9 9.89 31.91 -31.41
CA VAL A 9 10.07 30.52 -30.98
C VAL A 9 8.87 29.70 -31.50
N PRO A 10 9.07 28.52 -32.11
CA PRO A 10 7.96 27.70 -32.58
C PRO A 10 7.11 27.20 -31.39
N PRO A 11 5.79 27.01 -31.57
CA PRO A 11 4.95 26.48 -30.51
C PRO A 11 5.34 25.03 -30.21
N VAL A 12 5.68 24.78 -28.95
CA VAL A 12 5.87 23.42 -28.43
C VAL A 12 4.47 22.80 -28.32
N SER A 13 4.17 21.78 -29.11
CA SER A 13 2.98 20.94 -28.92
C SER A 13 3.16 20.10 -27.66
N GLY A 14 2.96 20.72 -26.51
CA GLY A 14 2.70 20.02 -25.26
C GLY A 14 1.21 19.69 -25.20
N VAL A 15 0.87 18.46 -24.84
CA VAL A 15 -0.48 18.11 -24.41
C VAL A 15 -0.77 18.97 -23.18
N ALA A 16 -1.57 20.02 -23.35
CA ALA A 16 -1.97 20.87 -22.24
C ALA A 16 -2.84 20.02 -21.30
N GLU A 17 -2.39 19.82 -20.07
CA GLU A 17 -3.29 19.39 -19.00
C GLU A 17 -4.40 20.43 -18.91
N ILE A 18 -5.64 20.01 -19.20
CA ILE A 18 -6.82 20.87 -19.14
C ILE A 18 -7.06 21.15 -17.65
N TYR A 19 -6.55 22.29 -17.18
CA TYR A 19 -6.84 22.79 -15.85
C TYR A 19 -8.21 23.46 -15.88
N ASP A 20 -9.18 22.94 -15.13
CA ASP A 20 -10.50 23.58 -14.98
C ASP A 20 -10.35 24.86 -14.13
N LEU A 21 -10.16 25.98 -14.83
CA LEU A 21 -10.03 27.32 -14.24
C LEU A 21 -11.33 27.82 -13.57
N GLY A 22 -12.46 27.11 -13.73
CA GLY A 22 -13.73 27.42 -13.09
C GLY A 22 -13.84 26.92 -11.65
N ARG A 23 -12.99 25.97 -11.26
CA ARG A 23 -12.84 25.54 -9.87
C ARG A 23 -11.81 26.46 -9.22
N GLY A 24 -12.24 27.29 -8.27
CA GLY A 24 -11.32 28.07 -7.44
C GLY A 24 -10.24 27.17 -6.83
N PRO A 25 -9.05 27.71 -6.49
CA PRO A 25 -7.99 26.90 -5.88
C PRO A 25 -8.53 26.12 -4.69
N GLU A 26 -8.17 24.85 -4.59
CA GLU A 26 -8.53 23.97 -3.47
C GLU A 26 -8.32 24.74 -2.15
N SER A 27 -9.37 24.89 -1.36
CA SER A 27 -9.26 25.50 -0.04
C SER A 27 -8.36 24.62 0.84
N THR A 28 -7.74 25.21 1.86
CA THR A 28 -6.94 24.45 2.82
C THR A 28 -7.74 23.29 3.44
N ALA A 29 -9.05 23.48 3.67
CA ALA A 29 -9.92 22.44 4.22
C ALA A 29 -10.11 21.27 3.25
N GLU A 30 -10.39 21.54 1.97
CA GLU A 30 -10.51 20.51 0.93
C GLU A 30 -9.19 19.75 0.75
N ARG A 31 -8.06 20.46 0.78
CA ARG A 31 -6.72 19.88 0.71
C ARG A 31 -6.44 18.93 1.87
N VAL A 32 -6.80 19.32 3.08
CA VAL A 32 -6.66 18.47 4.26
C VAL A 32 -7.51 17.22 4.13
N GLN A 33 -8.76 17.33 3.69
CA GLN A 33 -9.64 16.17 3.50
C GLN A 33 -9.08 15.17 2.48
N ARG A 34 -8.59 15.68 1.34
CA ARG A 34 -7.99 14.83 0.30
C ARG A 34 -6.74 14.12 0.82
N LEU A 35 -5.83 14.83 1.48
CA LEU A 35 -4.61 14.23 2.05
C LEU A 35 -4.93 13.20 3.14
N GLN A 36 -5.96 13.44 3.96
CA GLN A 36 -6.41 12.46 4.95
C GLN A 36 -7.01 11.20 4.30
N ALA A 37 -7.77 11.37 3.20
CA ALA A 37 -8.30 10.24 2.45
C ALA A 37 -7.17 9.40 1.83
N GLU A 38 -6.18 10.07 1.21
CA GLU A 38 -5.00 9.43 0.65
C GLU A 38 -4.20 8.67 1.72
N ALA A 39 -3.94 9.30 2.87
CA ALA A 39 -3.26 8.66 3.99
C ALA A 39 -4.01 7.43 4.52
N ARG A 40 -5.35 7.47 4.57
CA ARG A 40 -6.17 6.31 4.98
C ARG A 40 -6.09 5.17 3.96
N MET A 41 -6.10 5.47 2.67
CA MET A 41 -5.93 4.46 1.62
C MET A 41 -4.56 3.78 1.71
N LEU A 42 -3.49 4.57 1.81
CA LEU A 42 -2.12 4.04 1.96
C LEU A 42 -1.99 3.18 3.22
N ALA A 43 -2.53 3.65 4.35
CA ALA A 43 -2.50 2.86 5.59
C ALA A 43 -3.24 1.52 5.44
N ARG A 44 -4.38 1.51 4.74
CA ARG A 44 -5.13 0.28 4.46
C ARG A 44 -4.31 -0.69 3.60
N GLU A 45 -3.69 -0.21 2.53
CA GLU A 45 -2.85 -1.03 1.65
C GLU A 45 -1.69 -1.70 2.39
N GLU A 46 -1.05 -0.96 3.31
CA GLU A 46 0.03 -1.50 4.15
C GLU A 46 -0.46 -2.60 5.10
N VAL A 47 -1.64 -2.44 5.69
CA VAL A 47 -2.23 -3.48 6.55
C VAL A 47 -2.64 -4.71 5.73
N GLU A 48 -3.17 -4.53 4.53
CA GLU A 48 -3.46 -5.64 3.61
C GLU A 48 -2.18 -6.36 3.15
N ARG A 49 -1.07 -5.64 2.97
CA ARG A 49 0.23 -6.24 2.70
C ARG A 49 0.70 -7.09 3.88
N LEU A 50 0.61 -6.57 5.10
CA LEU A 50 0.97 -7.31 6.31
C LEU A 50 0.14 -8.59 6.44
N GLU A 51 -1.16 -8.53 6.20
CA GLU A 51 -2.07 -9.70 6.23
C GLU A 51 -1.61 -10.80 5.27
N ARG A 52 -1.25 -10.43 4.04
CA ARG A 52 -0.71 -11.38 3.05
C ARG A 52 0.62 -11.98 3.48
N ASP A 53 1.51 -11.17 4.05
CA ASP A 53 2.82 -11.63 4.52
C ASP A 53 2.69 -12.57 5.72
N MET A 54 1.71 -12.34 6.61
CA MET A 54 1.38 -13.26 7.69
C MET A 54 0.92 -14.62 7.16
N ARG A 55 0.06 -14.66 6.14
CA ARG A 55 -0.37 -15.93 5.52
C ARG A 55 0.81 -16.70 4.91
N ARG A 56 1.69 -16.00 4.18
CA ARG A 56 2.91 -16.60 3.62
C ARG A 56 3.82 -17.16 4.70
N LEU A 57 4.03 -16.41 5.78
CA LEU A 57 4.81 -16.86 6.93
C LEU A 57 4.20 -18.12 7.56
N ALA A 58 2.88 -18.15 7.69
CA ALA A 58 2.18 -19.29 8.26
C ALA A 58 2.32 -20.55 7.38
N GLU A 59 2.24 -20.41 6.06
CA GLU A 59 2.44 -21.49 5.09
C GLU A 59 3.89 -22.00 5.09
N GLN A 60 4.87 -21.09 5.17
CA GLN A 60 6.27 -21.45 5.33
C GLN A 60 6.51 -22.21 6.64
N ALA A 61 5.97 -21.72 7.75
CA ALA A 61 6.08 -22.37 9.06
C ALA A 61 5.40 -23.76 9.06
N ARG A 62 4.28 -23.89 8.34
CA ARG A 62 3.59 -25.18 8.14
C ARG A 62 4.45 -26.16 7.38
N THR A 63 5.09 -25.72 6.30
CA THR A 63 5.98 -26.54 5.48
C THR A 63 7.12 -27.14 6.30
N ILE A 64 7.72 -26.36 7.22
CA ILE A 64 8.75 -26.85 8.14
C ILE A 64 8.16 -27.83 9.16
N ALA A 65 6.99 -27.52 9.73
CA ALA A 65 6.32 -28.38 10.70
C ALA A 65 6.00 -29.77 10.11
N ASP A 66 5.59 -29.81 8.84
CA ASP A 66 5.20 -31.02 8.12
C ASP A 66 6.40 -31.75 7.49
N GLY A 67 7.60 -31.18 7.51
CA GLY A 67 8.82 -31.73 6.88
C GLY A 67 9.40 -33.01 7.50
N GLY A 68 8.68 -33.67 8.40
CA GLY A 68 9.05 -35.00 8.94
C GLY A 68 10.41 -35.03 9.65
N GLU A 69 11.21 -36.05 9.37
CA GLU A 69 12.52 -36.25 10.00
C GLU A 69 13.61 -35.28 9.51
N ALA A 70 13.35 -34.51 8.46
CA ALA A 70 14.29 -33.49 7.98
C ALA A 70 14.47 -32.34 8.99
N TYR A 71 13.54 -32.18 9.94
CA TYR A 71 13.58 -31.14 10.96
C TYR A 71 13.48 -31.74 12.38
N PRO A 72 14.29 -31.24 13.35
CA PRO A 72 14.19 -31.67 14.74
C PRO A 72 12.78 -31.47 15.31
N ALA A 73 12.34 -32.36 16.20
CA ALA A 73 10.99 -32.33 16.77
C ALA A 73 10.61 -30.98 17.41
N GLY A 74 11.53 -30.36 18.17
CA GLY A 74 11.28 -29.05 18.78
C GLY A 74 11.13 -27.91 17.77
N ILE A 75 11.83 -27.97 16.63
CA ILE A 75 11.67 -26.99 15.54
C ILE A 75 10.29 -27.15 14.91
N ARG A 76 9.89 -28.39 14.60
CA ARG A 76 8.57 -28.67 14.01
C ARG A 76 7.42 -28.25 14.91
N GLU A 77 7.54 -28.50 16.21
CA GLU A 77 6.55 -28.09 17.18
C GLU A 77 6.41 -26.57 17.23
N LEU A 78 7.54 -25.86 17.30
CA LEU A 78 7.55 -24.40 17.33
C LEU A 78 6.96 -23.81 16.04
N THR A 79 7.38 -24.29 14.87
CA THR A 79 6.85 -23.78 13.59
C THR A 79 5.39 -24.17 13.37
N GLY A 80 4.94 -25.30 13.91
CA GLY A 80 3.53 -25.67 13.92
C GLY A 80 2.68 -24.66 14.72
N ARG A 81 3.14 -24.26 15.91
CA ARG A 81 2.47 -23.21 16.71
C ARG A 81 2.49 -21.86 15.99
N ILE A 82 3.64 -21.46 15.42
CA ILE A 82 3.77 -20.21 14.64
C ILE A 82 2.76 -20.19 13.48
N SER A 83 2.62 -21.30 12.75
CA SER A 83 1.68 -21.40 11.65
C SER A 83 0.24 -21.15 12.11
N VAL A 84 -0.21 -21.88 13.14
CA VAL A 84 -1.58 -21.75 13.68
C VAL A 84 -1.85 -20.33 14.18
N ASP A 85 -0.97 -19.80 15.03
CA ASP A 85 -1.15 -18.48 15.63
C ASP A 85 -1.17 -17.38 14.56
N THR A 86 -0.32 -17.50 13.53
CA THR A 86 -0.19 -16.49 12.48
C THR A 86 -1.39 -16.51 11.54
N VAL A 87 -1.93 -17.69 11.18
CA VAL A 87 -3.20 -17.78 10.41
C VAL A 87 -4.32 -17.10 11.17
N GLN A 88 -4.49 -17.44 12.45
CA GLN A 88 -5.59 -16.90 13.25
C GLN A 88 -5.50 -15.38 13.38
N ARG A 89 -4.29 -14.83 13.56
CA ARG A 89 -4.08 -13.37 13.59
C ARG A 89 -4.34 -12.71 12.23
N ALA A 90 -3.99 -13.36 11.12
CA ALA A 90 -4.27 -12.85 9.78
C ALA A 90 -5.78 -12.80 9.50
N GLU A 91 -6.54 -13.81 9.93
CA GLU A 91 -8.00 -13.82 9.82
C GLU A 91 -8.67 -12.71 10.63
N ILE A 92 -8.22 -12.50 11.88
CA ILE A 92 -8.69 -11.38 12.71
C ILE A 92 -8.38 -10.04 12.03
N LEU A 93 -7.18 -9.87 11.49
CA LEU A 93 -6.78 -8.65 10.80
C LEU A 93 -7.65 -8.39 9.56
N GLN A 94 -7.91 -9.42 8.77
CA GLN A 94 -8.79 -9.35 7.60
C GLN A 94 -10.23 -8.95 8.00
N ALA A 95 -10.78 -9.54 9.06
CA ALA A 95 -12.12 -9.21 9.55
C ALA A 95 -12.21 -7.74 10.02
N LEU A 96 -11.16 -7.22 10.66
CA LEU A 96 -11.09 -5.81 11.05
C LEU A 96 -11.02 -4.89 9.83
N LEU A 97 -10.24 -5.25 8.80
CA LEU A 97 -10.16 -4.49 7.55
C LEU A 97 -11.53 -4.42 6.83
N GLN A 98 -12.26 -5.53 6.77
CA GLN A 98 -13.59 -5.59 6.14
C GLN A 98 -14.64 -4.75 6.87
N ARG A 99 -14.46 -4.52 8.18
CA ARG A 99 -15.36 -3.66 8.97
C ARG A 99 -15.07 -2.17 8.82
N LEU A 100 -13.83 -1.82 8.47
CA LEU A 100 -13.36 -0.44 8.34
C LEU A 100 -13.53 0.12 6.92
N GLY A 101 -13.72 -0.74 5.92
CA GLY A 101 -14.05 -0.39 4.54
C GLY A 101 -15.54 -0.23 4.31
#